data_AF-A0A429R3J3-F1
#
_entry.id   AF-A0A429R3J3-F1
#
_cell.length_a   1.000
_cell.length_b   1.000
_cell.length_c   1.000
_cell.angle_alpha   90.00
_cell.angle_beta   90.00
_cell.angle_gamma   90.00
#
_symmetry.space_group_name_H-M   'P 1'
#
loop_
_entity.id
_entity.type
_entity.pdbx_description
1 polymer ?
#
loop_
_entity_poly.entity_id
_entity_poly.type
_entity_poly.pdbx_seq_one_letter_code
_entity_poly.pdbx_strand_id
1 'polypeptide(L)'
;MAIDIKFDQLRLAIDEMEQLTRTMDNSLQGLLEGLAPMESTFTGAAAQAYKEFREAASNADAAMTALFGNGATKVASISELYKNTDLRGAATFQG
;
A
#
# COMPACT_ATOMS: atom_id res chain seq x y z
N MET A 1 -21.54 1.52 -21.00
CA MET A 1 -21.77 1.90 -19.59
C MET A 1 -21.48 0.75 -18.61
N ALA A 2 -20.42 -0.05 -18.83
CA ALA A 2 -20.02 -1.16 -17.95
C ALA A 2 -18.57 -1.02 -17.44
N ILE A 3 -17.88 0.04 -17.88
CA ILE A 3 -16.47 0.30 -17.58
C ILE A 3 -16.35 1.14 -16.30
N ASP A 4 -17.23 2.13 -16.09
CA ASP A 4 -17.29 2.93 -14.86
C ASP A 4 -17.45 2.07 -13.60
N ILE A 5 -18.40 1.13 -13.59
CA ILE A 5 -18.65 0.25 -12.43
C ILE A 5 -17.40 -0.59 -12.09
N LYS A 6 -16.66 -1.05 -13.10
CA LYS A 6 -15.42 -1.81 -12.89
C LYS A 6 -14.26 -0.93 -12.43
N PHE A 7 -14.22 0.32 -12.86
CA PHE A 7 -13.23 1.30 -12.46
C PHE A 7 -13.42 1.73 -11.00
N ASP A 8 -14.67 1.99 -10.59
CA ASP A 8 -15.00 2.29 -9.19
C ASP A 8 -14.66 1.13 -8.25
N GLN A 9 -14.90 -0.12 -8.67
CA GLN A 9 -14.49 -1.31 -7.93
C GLN A 9 -12.96 -1.41 -7.79
N LEU A 10 -12.21 -1.05 -8.84
CA LEU A 10 -10.74 -1.05 -8.80
C LEU A 10 -10.21 0.02 -7.84
N ARG A 11 -10.84 1.20 -7.82
CA ARG A 11 -10.49 2.28 -6.90
C ARG A 11 -10.78 1.91 -5.45
N LEU A 12 -11.94 1.32 -5.18
CA LEU A 12 -12.28 0.80 -3.86
C LEU A 12 -11.26 -0.25 -3.38
N ALA A 13 -10.87 -1.19 -4.24
CA ALA A 13 -9.86 -2.17 -3.89
C ALA A 13 -8.50 -1.54 -3.56
N ILE A 14 -8.12 -0.44 -4.21
CA ILE A 14 -6.90 0.32 -3.90
C ILE A 14 -7.01 1.02 -2.56
N ASP A 15 -8.12 1.73 -2.33
CA ASP A 15 -8.35 2.41 -1.05
C ASP A 15 -8.33 1.41 0.11
N GLU A 16 -8.94 0.23 -0.06
CA GLU A 16 -8.89 -0.88 0.90
C GLU A 16 -7.47 -1.41 1.11
N MET A 17 -6.69 -1.58 0.04
CA MET A 17 -5.29 -2.02 0.12
C MET A 17 -4.40 -0.99 0.82
N GLU A 18 -4.57 0.30 0.55
CA GLU A 18 -3.87 1.38 1.26
C GLU A 18 -4.24 1.39 2.74
N GLN A 19 -5.53 1.24 3.07
CA GLN A 19 -5.99 1.20 4.44
C GLN A 19 -5.47 -0.03 5.20
N LEU A 20 -5.44 -1.20 4.56
CA LEU A 20 -4.83 -2.41 5.11
C LEU A 20 -3.34 -2.22 5.35
N THR A 21 -2.62 -1.61 4.41
CA THR A 21 -1.18 -1.32 4.55
C THR A 21 -0.92 -0.41 5.74
N ARG A 22 -1.68 0.68 5.89
CA ARG A 22 -1.59 1.57 7.07
C ARG A 22 -1.93 0.84 8.38
N THR A 23 -2.91 -0.05 8.34
CA THR A 23 -3.30 -0.84 9.53
C THR A 23 -2.18 -1.79 9.93
N MET A 24 -1.53 -2.43 8.96
CA MET A 24 -0.37 -3.29 9.18
C MET A 24 0.81 -2.50 9.74
N ASP A 25 1.16 -1.35 9.14
CA ASP A 25 2.22 -0.47 9.63
C ASP A 25 1.96 -0.05 11.10
N ASN A 26 0.77 0.48 11.39
CA ASN A 26 0.39 0.86 12.76
C ASN A 26 0.46 -0.31 13.74
N SER A 27 0.03 -1.52 13.33
CA SER A 27 0.09 -2.71 14.19
C SER A 27 1.53 -3.16 14.44
N LEU A 28 2.39 -3.07 13.41
CA LEU A 28 3.81 -3.40 13.49
C LEU A 28 4.54 -2.42 14.40
N GLN A 29 4.29 -1.12 14.24
CA GLN A 29 4.83 -0.07 15.10
C GLN A 29 4.37 -0.26 16.55
N GLY A 30 3.09 -0.52 16.78
CA GLY A 30 2.57 -0.78 18.13
C GLY A 30 3.20 -2.01 18.79
N LEU A 31 3.46 -3.07 18.02
CA LEU A 31 4.20 -4.23 18.51
C LEU A 31 5.65 -3.86 18.87
N LEU A 32 6.34 -3.10 18.02
CA LEU A 32 7.72 -2.67 18.27
C LEU A 32 7.84 -1.75 19.47
N GLU A 33 6.91 -0.80 19.63
CA GLU A 33 6.81 0.08 20.80
C GLU A 33 6.53 -0.73 22.07
N GLY A 34 5.66 -1.74 22.00
CA GLY A 34 5.38 -2.64 23.13
C GLY A 34 6.59 -3.49 23.54
N LEU A 35 7.45 -3.84 22.58
CA LEU A 35 8.68 -4.60 22.83
C LEU A 35 9.86 -3.73 23.25
N ALA A 36 9.85 -2.43 22.96
CA ALA A 36 10.96 -1.52 23.27
C ALA A 36 11.36 -1.50 24.77
N PRO A 37 10.42 -1.51 25.75
CA PRO A 37 10.77 -1.60 27.17
C PRO A 37 11.44 -2.94 27.56
N MET A 38 11.20 -4.00 26.78
CA MET A 38 11.80 -5.31 26.96
C MET A 38 13.15 -5.44 26.24
N GLU A 39 13.53 -4.48 25.40
CA GLU A 39 14.78 -4.51 24.64
C GLU A 39 16.00 -4.66 25.55
N SER A 40 16.03 -3.95 26.68
CA SER A 40 17.11 -4.04 27.67
C SER A 40 17.15 -5.37 28.42
N THR A 41 16.07 -6.16 28.36
CA THR A 41 15.99 -7.49 28.97
C THR A 41 16.45 -8.60 28.03
N PHE A 42 16.47 -8.32 26.72
CA PHE A 42 17.02 -9.24 25.74
C PHE A 42 18.54 -9.22 25.80
N THR A 43 19.15 -10.40 25.98
CA THR A 43 20.61 -10.56 25.99
C THR A 43 21.03 -11.73 25.10
N GLY A 44 22.26 -11.69 24.60
CA GLY A 44 22.80 -12.75 23.73
C GLY A 44 21.95 -12.99 22.49
N ALA A 45 21.54 -14.24 22.27
CA ALA A 45 20.76 -14.66 21.11
C ALA A 45 19.38 -13.98 21.02
N ALA A 46 18.75 -13.65 22.15
CA ALA A 46 17.44 -12.99 22.15
C ALA A 46 17.52 -11.55 21.63
N ALA A 47 18.60 -10.82 21.97
CA ALA A 47 18.83 -9.47 21.46
C ALA A 47 19.08 -9.48 19.94
N GLN A 48 19.80 -10.49 19.46
CA GLN A 48 20.05 -10.70 18.04
C GLN A 48 18.74 -11.01 17.29
N ALA A 49 17.92 -11.93 17.79
CA ALA A 49 16.62 -12.26 17.21
C ALA A 49 15.65 -11.06 17.18
N TYR A 50 15.67 -10.21 18.22
CA TYR A 50 14.87 -8.99 18.24
C TYR A 50 15.33 -7.98 17.17
N LYS A 51 16.63 -7.82 16.97
CA LYS A 51 17.18 -6.97 15.89
C LYS A 51 16.79 -7.49 14.50
N GLU A 52 16.94 -8.79 14.27
CA GLU A 52 16.55 -9.43 13.01
C GLU A 52 15.06 -9.29 12.75
N PHE A 53 14.24 -9.46 13.79
CA PHE A 53 12.81 -9.20 13.70
C PHE A 53 12.50 -7.75 13.31
N ARG A 54 13.16 -6.76 13.95
CA ARG A 54 13.01 -5.34 13.62
C ARG A 54 13.37 -5.02 12.17
N GLU A 55 14.48 -5.54 11.69
CA GLU A 55 14.89 -5.35 10.29
C GLU A 55 13.92 -6.03 9.31
N ALA A 56 13.51 -7.27 9.59
CA ALA A 56 12.55 -7.98 8.75
C ALA A 56 11.19 -7.25 8.70
N ALA A 57 10.72 -6.74 9.84
CA ALA A 57 9.52 -5.95 9.97
C ALA A 57 9.60 -4.65 9.14
N SER A 58 10.70 -3.89 9.27
CA SER A 58 10.90 -2.66 8.50
C SER A 58 11.01 -2.91 6.98
N ASN A 59 11.70 -3.98 6.57
CA ASN A 59 11.82 -4.34 5.16
C ASN A 59 10.48 -4.78 4.56
N ALA A 60 9.68 -5.53 5.32
CA ALA A 60 8.35 -5.95 4.88
C ALA A 60 7.41 -4.75 4.71
N ASP A 61 7.42 -3.81 5.64
CA ASP A 61 6.62 -2.58 5.55
C ASP A 61 7.02 -1.72 4.34
N ALA A 62 8.31 -1.50 4.13
CA ALA A 62 8.82 -0.78 2.97
C ALA A 62 8.45 -1.46 1.65
N ALA A 63 8.54 -2.79 1.58
CA ALA A 63 8.17 -3.56 0.40
C ALA A 63 6.65 -3.50 0.13
N MET A 64 5.82 -3.60 1.16
CA MET A 64 4.37 -3.47 1.03
C MET A 64 4.00 -2.07 0.54
N THR A 65 4.52 -1.04 1.17
CA THR A 65 4.28 0.36 0.77
C THR A 65 4.72 0.61 -0.68
N ALA A 66 5.87 0.08 -1.10
CA ALA A 66 6.35 0.21 -2.47
C ALA A 66 5.49 -0.55 -3.50
N LEU A 67 5.02 -1.76 -3.16
CA LEU A 67 4.17 -2.56 -4.04
C LEU A 67 2.78 -1.93 -4.20
N PHE A 68 2.16 -1.51 -3.09
CA PHE A 68 0.82 -0.91 -3.12
C PHE A 68 0.84 0.51 -3.69
N GLY A 69 1.84 1.33 -3.35
CA GLY A 69 2.01 2.66 -3.95
C GLY A 69 2.21 2.61 -5.46
N ASN A 70 3.00 1.65 -5.97
CA ASN A 70 3.14 1.44 -7.41
C ASN A 70 1.86 0.90 -8.06
N GLY A 71 1.13 0.02 -7.38
CA GLY A 71 -0.17 -0.49 -7.84
C GLY A 71 -1.21 0.62 -7.99
N ALA A 72 -1.32 1.47 -6.96
CA ALA A 72 -2.20 2.64 -6.95
C ALA A 72 -1.86 3.62 -8.09
N THR A 73 -0.57 3.90 -8.28
CA THR A 73 -0.09 4.82 -9.34
C THR A 73 -0.41 4.27 -10.74
N LYS A 74 -0.23 2.97 -10.97
CA LYS A 74 -0.56 2.34 -12.26
C LYS A 74 -2.06 2.37 -12.56
N VAL A 75 -2.90 2.16 -11.56
CA VAL A 75 -4.36 2.24 -11.74
C VAL A 75 -4.84 3.69 -11.92
N ALA A 76 -4.27 4.64 -11.19
CA ALA A 76 -4.53 6.07 -11.43
C ALA A 76 -4.16 6.47 -12.86
N SER A 77 -3.01 6.00 -13.35
CA SER A 77 -2.57 6.23 -14.74
C SER A 77 -3.54 5.64 -15.77
N ILE A 78 -4.09 4.45 -15.50
CA ILE A 78 -5.13 3.84 -16.34
C ILE A 78 -6.38 4.74 -16.35
N SER A 79 -6.84 5.21 -15.19
CA SER A 79 -7.98 6.15 -15.09
C SER A 79 -7.82 7.39 -15.96
N GLU A 80 -6.64 7.99 -15.89
CA GLU A 80 -6.33 9.24 -16.57
C GLU A 80 -6.24 9.04 -18.08
N LEU A 81 -5.64 7.93 -18.52
CA LEU A 81 -5.63 7.51 -19.92
C LEU A 81 -7.04 7.28 -20.45
N TYR A 82 -7.92 6.62 -19.68
CA TYR A 82 -9.31 6.38 -20.10
C TYR A 82 -10.12 7.67 -20.19
N LYS A 83 -10.08 8.54 -19.16
CA LYS A 83 -10.76 9.85 -19.22
C LYS A 83 -10.30 10.68 -20.41
N ASN A 84 -8.99 10.74 -20.66
CA ASN A 84 -8.46 11.47 -21.80
C ASN A 84 -8.84 10.84 -23.15
N THR A 85 -8.95 9.51 -23.22
CA THR A 85 -9.36 8.80 -24.44
C THR A 85 -10.85 9.00 -24.72
N ASP A 86 -11.71 8.92 -23.69
CA ASP A 86 -13.15 9.19 -23.83
C ASP A 86 -13.42 10.65 -24.20
N LEU A 87 -12.73 11.62 -23.59
CA LEU A 87 -12.86 13.04 -23.96
C LEU A 87 -12.43 13.31 -25.41
N ARG A 88 -11.36 12.64 -25.89
CA ARG A 88 -10.92 12.74 -27.28
C ARG A 88 -11.87 12.04 -28.25
N GLY A 89 -12.39 10.87 -27.89
CA GLY A 89 -13.39 10.15 -28.68
C GLY A 89 -14.69 10.92 -28.81
N ALA A 90 -15.17 11.52 -27.72
CA ALA A 90 -16.35 12.37 -27.69
C ALA A 90 -16.18 13.65 -28.54
N ALA A 91 -15.00 14.28 -28.50
CA ALA A 91 -14.69 15.42 -29.36
C ALA A 91 -14.62 15.06 -30.86
N THR A 92 -14.27 13.81 -31.19
CA THR A 92 -14.18 13.35 -32.59
C THR A 92 -15.55 12.94 -33.15
N PHE A 93 -16.51 12.57 -32.30
CA PHE A 93 -17.88 12.22 -32.70
C PHE A 93 -18.86 13.42 -32.74
N GLN A 94 -18.46 14.58 -32.21
CA GLN A 94 -19.21 15.84 -32.35
C GLN A 94 -18.65 16.78 -33.43
N GLY A 95 -17.64 16.33 -34.18
CA GLY A 95 -17.08 17.04 -35.35
C GLY A 95 -17.66 16.55 -36.66
#